data_AF-A0A1B7KWR9-F1
#
_entry.id   AF-A0A1B7KWR9-F1
#
_cell.length_a   1.000
_cell.length_b   1.000
_cell.length_c   1.000
_cell.angle_alpha   90.00
_cell.angle_beta   90.00
_cell.angle_gamma   90.00
#
_symmetry.space_group_name_H-M   'P 1'
#
loop_
_entity.id
_entity.type
_entity.pdbx_description
1 polymer ?
#
loop_
_entity_poly.entity_id
_entity_poly.type
_entity_poly.pdbx_seq_one_letter_code
_entity_poly.pdbx_strand_id
1 'polypeptide(L)' 'MQDELNQPTDIEQPERPDLELLVIGKRAGLSFDEMNELTVNDLIKFVNIYVDMTTGKQKPRRRMATQADIDAFFA' A
#
# COMPACT_ATOMS: atom_id res chain seq x y z
N MET A 1 26.32 22.90 -10.15
CA MET A 1 25.07 22.86 -9.38
C MET A 1 24.66 21.41 -9.34
N GLN A 2 24.75 20.80 -8.17
CA GLN A 2 24.32 19.43 -7.91
C GLN A 2 22.85 19.52 -7.54
N ASP A 3 21.96 19.14 -8.45
CA ASP A 3 20.57 18.84 -8.11
C ASP A 3 20.54 17.41 -7.57
N GLU A 4 20.82 17.27 -6.27
CA GLU A 4 20.55 16.02 -5.57
C GLU A 4 19.04 15.76 -5.63
N LEU A 5 18.65 14.61 -6.22
CA LEU A 5 17.28 14.12 -6.20
C LEU A 5 16.77 14.14 -4.76
N ASN A 6 15.86 15.05 -4.48
CA ASN A 6 15.04 15.05 -3.27
C ASN A 6 14.14 13.80 -3.33
N GLN A 7 14.68 12.65 -2.92
CA GLN A 7 13.87 11.48 -2.64
C GLN A 7 12.86 11.89 -1.56
N PRO A 8 11.56 11.55 -1.69
CA PRO A 8 10.63 11.82 -0.61
C PRO A 8 11.06 11.00 0.61
N THR A 9 11.74 11.63 1.55
CA THR A 9 12.21 11.02 2.81
C THR A 9 11.12 10.98 3.89
N ASP A 10 9.96 11.60 3.65
CA ASP A 10 8.83 11.59 4.58
C ASP A 10 7.95 10.34 4.41
N ILE A 11 8.57 9.15 4.39
CA ILE A 11 7.83 7.96 4.82
C ILE A 11 7.89 8.02 6.34
N GLU A 12 6.89 8.68 6.94
CA GLU A 12 6.70 8.71 8.38
C GLU A 12 6.63 7.25 8.86
N GLN A 13 7.73 6.76 9.41
CA GLN A 13 7.79 5.38 9.87
C GLN A 13 6.87 5.27 11.08
N PRO A 14 5.96 4.29 11.10
CA PRO A 14 5.03 4.15 12.21
C PRO A 14 5.83 3.99 13.51
N GLU A 15 5.48 4.76 14.55
CA GLU A 15 6.16 4.69 15.85
C GLU A 15 6.07 3.29 16.46
N ARG A 16 4.99 2.56 16.14
CA ARG A 16 4.68 1.21 16.63
C ARG A 16 4.05 0.34 15.53
N PRO A 17 4.85 -0.16 14.57
CA PRO A 17 4.34 -0.97 13.46
C PRO A 17 3.64 -2.25 13.94
N ASP A 18 4.11 -2.80 15.06
CA ASP A 18 3.50 -3.96 15.72
C ASP A 18 2.06 -3.70 16.16
N LEU A 19 1.81 -2.53 16.77
CA LEU A 19 0.47 -2.14 17.22
C LEU A 19 -0.44 -1.78 16.05
N GLU A 20 0.08 -1.12 15.01
CA GLU A 20 -0.69 -0.82 13.82
C GLU A 20 -1.17 -2.09 13.11
N LEU A 21 -0.27 -3.08 12.94
CA LEU A 21 -0.63 -4.37 12.36
C LEU A 21 -1.70 -5.08 13.20
N LEU A 22 -1.58 -5.04 14.53
CA LEU A 22 -2.58 -5.60 15.44
C LEU A 22 -3.95 -4.93 15.24
N VAL A 23 -4.00 -3.60 15.29
CA VAL A 23 -5.24 -2.82 15.12
C VAL A 23 -5.90 -3.11 13.77
N ILE A 24 -5.09 -3.15 12.70
CA ILE A 24 -5.57 -3.42 11.35
C ILE A 24 -6.19 -4.82 11.25
N GLY A 25 -5.51 -5.86 11.75
CA GLY A 25 -6.03 -7.23 11.74
C GLY A 25 -7.32 -7.36 12.55
N LYS A 26 -7.38 -6.75 13.75
CA LYS A 26 -8.60 -6.73 14.57
C LYS A 26 -9.76 -6.02 13.87
N ARG A 27 -9.52 -4.89 13.19
CA ARG A 27 -10.55 -4.16 12.43
C ARG A 27 -11.06 -4.94 11.22
N ALA A 28 -10.19 -5.75 10.60
CA ALA A 28 -10.57 -6.64 9.51
C ALA A 28 -11.32 -7.90 9.99
N GLY A 29 -11.48 -8.09 11.31
CA GLY A 29 -12.24 -9.19 11.90
C GLY A 29 -11.42 -10.43 12.25
N LEU A 30 -10.08 -10.36 12.17
CA LEU A 30 -9.22 -11.50 12.49
C LEU A 30 -9.09 -11.72 14.00
N SER A 31 -9.09 -12.99 14.39
CA SER A 31 -8.64 -13.44 15.71
C SER A 31 -7.11 -13.37 15.82
N PHE A 32 -6.59 -13.42 17.04
CA PHE A 32 -5.14 -13.39 17.25
C PHE A 32 -4.45 -14.64 16.68
N ASP A 33 -5.11 -15.80 16.78
CA ASP A 33 -4.60 -17.06 16.23
C ASP A 33 -4.51 -16.99 14.70
N GLU A 34 -5.56 -16.52 14.02
CA GLU A 34 -5.53 -16.31 12.56
C GLU A 34 -4.45 -15.33 12.12
N MET A 35 -4.19 -14.29 12.91
CA MET A 35 -3.12 -13.32 12.62
C MET A 35 -1.72 -13.93 12.75
N ASN A 36 -1.52 -14.87 13.68
CA ASN A 36 -0.23 -15.54 13.88
C ASN A 36 0.12 -16.52 12.76
N GLU A 37 -0.88 -17.01 12.01
CA GLU A 37 -0.66 -17.86 10.83
C GLU A 37 -0.20 -17.06 9.59
N LEU A 38 -0.27 -15.73 9.64
CA LEU A 38 0.07 -14.85 8.53
C LEU A 38 1.44 -14.22 8.71
N THR A 39 2.22 -14.15 7.62
CA THR A 39 3.34 -13.21 7.60
C THR A 39 2.81 -11.78 7.59
N VAL A 40 3.64 -10.81 8.01
CA VAL A 40 3.28 -9.38 7.96
C VAL A 40 2.84 -8.96 6.56
N ASN A 41 3.51 -9.47 5.52
CA ASN A 41 3.16 -9.19 4.13
C ASN A 41 1.78 -9.75 3.77
N ASP A 42 1.46 -10.95 4.24
CA ASP A 42 0.17 -11.58 3.96
C ASP A 42 -0.97 -10.88 4.70
N LEU A 43 -0.75 -10.44 5.93
CA LEU A 43 -1.69 -9.61 6.67
C LEU A 43 -1.97 -8.29 5.93
N ILE A 44 -0.94 -7.61 5.43
CA ILE A 44 -1.10 -6.38 4.65
C ILE A 44 -1.89 -6.64 3.36
N LYS A 45 -1.60 -7.73 2.64
CA LYS A 45 -2.34 -8.11 1.42
C LYS A 45 -3.80 -8.44 1.73
N PHE A 46 -4.05 -9.22 2.78
CA PHE A 46 -5.39 -9.57 3.23
C PHE A 46 -6.23 -8.31 3.47
N VAL A 47 -5.68 -7.36 4.22
CA VAL A 47 -6.37 -6.10 4.55
C VAL A 47 -6.64 -5.27 3.30
N ASN A 48 -5.67 -5.17 2.38
CA ASN A 48 -5.88 -4.47 1.12
C ASN A 48 -7.03 -5.08 0.32
N ILE A 49 -7.08 -6.42 0.22
CA ILE A 49 -8.19 -7.13 -0.44
C ILE A 49 -9.52 -6.84 0.29
N TYR A 50 -9.53 -6.90 1.62
CA TYR A 50 -10.71 -6.61 2.45
C TYR A 50 -11.22 -5.18 2.25
N VAL A 51 -10.33 -4.18 2.24
CA VAL A 51 -10.66 -2.77 2.01
C VAL A 51 -11.19 -2.55 0.59
N ASP A 52 -10.56 -3.16 -0.42
CA ASP A 52 -11.01 -3.09 -1.80
C ASP A 52 -12.43 -3.69 -1.97
N MET A 53 -12.70 -4.81 -1.30
CA MET A 53 -14.03 -5.45 -1.29
C MET A 53 -15.08 -4.59 -0.55
N THR A 54 -14.75 -4.04 0.61
CA THR A 54 -15.71 -3.28 1.44
C THR A 54 -16.02 -1.90 0.90
N THR A 55 -15.04 -1.24 0.28
CA THR A 55 -15.22 0.12 -0.25
C THR A 55 -15.69 0.15 -1.70
N GLY A 56 -15.60 -0.98 -2.42
CA GLY A 56 -15.87 -1.06 -3.87
C GLY A 56 -14.90 -0.22 -4.71
N LYS A 57 -13.88 0.39 -4.09
CA LYS A 57 -12.83 1.13 -4.78
C LYS A 57 -11.86 0.11 -5.35
N GLN A 58 -12.05 -0.29 -6.60
CA GLN A 58 -10.94 -0.91 -7.32
C GLN A 58 -9.81 0.12 -7.37
N LYS A 59 -8.58 -0.30 -7.03
CA LYS A 59 -7.38 0.53 -7.26
C LYS A 59 -7.49 1.16 -8.64
N PRO A 60 -7.26 2.48 -8.78
CA PRO A 60 -7.35 3.14 -10.08
C PRO A 60 -6.46 2.36 -11.03
N ARG A 61 -7.09 1.71 -12.01
CA ARG A 61 -6.41 0.92 -13.02
C ARG A 61 -5.50 1.91 -13.74
N ARG A 62 -4.19 1.87 -13.43
CA ARG A 62 -3.22 2.79 -14.04
C ARG A 62 -3.43 2.71 -15.56
N ARG A 63 -3.80 3.83 -16.17
CA ARG A 63 -4.00 3.90 -17.62
C ARG A 63 -2.69 3.45 -18.26
N MET A 64 -2.76 2.52 -19.20
CA MET A 64 -1.61 2.16 -20.03
C MET A 64 -1.10 3.41 -20.74
N ALA A 65 0.22 3.60 -20.78
CA ALA A 65 0.81 4.71 -21.52
C ALA A 65 0.40 4.59 -23.00
N THR A 66 -0.15 5.68 -23.53
CA THR A 66 -0.45 5.83 -24.95
C THR A 66 0.78 6.33 -25.69
N GLN A 67 0.80 6.21 -27.02
CA GLN A 67 1.90 6.75 -27.82
C GLN A 67 2.11 8.25 -27.56
N ALA A 68 1.04 9.03 -27.37
CA ALA A 68 1.13 10.44 -27.03
C ALA A 68 1.86 10.71 -25.69
N ASP A 69 1.69 9.82 -24.69
CA ASP A 69 2.40 9.94 -23.42
C ASP A 69 3.89 9.60 -23.58
N ILE A 70 4.22 8.64 -24.44
CA ILE A 70 5.59 8.26 -24.79
C ILE A 70 6.26 9.42 -25.53
N ASP A 71 5.60 9.98 -26.53
CA ASP A 71 6.13 11.07 -27.34
C ASP A 71 6.39 12.33 -26.48
N ALA A 72 5.49 12.65 -25.55
CA ALA A 72 5.68 13.77 -24.61
C ALA A 72 6.83 13.55 -23.61
N PHE A 73 7.19 12.31 -23.30
CA PHE A 73 8.32 11.99 -22.42
C PHE A 73 9.69 12.11 -23.12
N PHE A 74 9.74 11.88 -24.44
CA PHE A 74 10.95 11.91 -25.24
C PHE A 74 11.17 13.23 -26.03
N ALA A 75 10.29 14.22 -25.85
CA ALA A 75 10.40 15.56 -26.45
C ALA A 75 11.21 16.51 -25.56
#